data_AF-A0A6G9AT79-F1
#
_entry.id   AF-A0A6G9AT79-F1
#
_cell.length_a   1.000
_cell.length_b   1.000
_cell.length_c   1.000
_cell.angle_alpha   90.00
_cell.angle_beta   90.00
_cell.angle_gamma   90.00
#
_symmetry.space_group_name_H-M   'P 1'
#
loop_
_entity.id
_entity.type
_entity.pdbx_description
1 polymer ?
#
loop_
_entity_poly.entity_id
_entity_poly.type
_entity_poly.pdbx_seq_one_letter_code
_entity_poly.pdbx_strand_id
1 'polypeptide(L)'
;MKTTLNQLAVLFALLTVTQACRIRITPLPPPNDPPSTQTTCQAPPIEQNIIGTWRFESNRSPPGTTRTGTVTFTAQNHIIDPDSLFENRIELGKIVDKIYSTDETNSSGFGGYTGKVFRVDLMLSTTRAGVIWPCYVASNECNKIVIYQLGSYNHSPKYGFTLTR
;
A
#
# COMPACT_ATOMS: atom_id res chain seq x y z
N MET A 1 -34.74 -45.30 -49.78
CA MET A 1 -35.35 -43.95 -49.73
C MET A 1 -36.05 -43.65 -48.38
N LYS A 2 -35.44 -43.90 -47.22
CA LYS A 2 -36.04 -43.48 -45.92
C LYS A 2 -35.02 -42.94 -44.89
N THR A 3 -33.73 -43.20 -45.07
CA THR A 3 -32.69 -42.79 -44.10
C THR A 3 -32.07 -41.42 -44.37
N THR A 4 -32.09 -40.92 -45.61
CA THR A 4 -31.53 -39.59 -45.95
C THR A 4 -32.47 -38.43 -45.65
N LEU A 5 -33.79 -38.67 -45.58
CA LEU A 5 -34.79 -37.64 -45.25
C LEU A 5 -34.80 -37.30 -43.75
N ASN A 6 -34.53 -38.30 -42.88
CA ASN A 6 -34.50 -38.10 -41.43
C ASN A 6 -33.26 -37.32 -40.96
N GLN A 7 -32.15 -37.34 -41.70
CA GLN A 7 -30.96 -36.56 -41.34
C GLN A 7 -31.09 -35.06 -41.69
N LEU A 8 -31.85 -34.71 -42.76
CA LEU A 8 -32.11 -33.31 -43.07
C LEU A 8 -33.07 -32.64 -42.07
N ALA A 9 -34.03 -33.39 -41.52
CA ALA A 9 -35.00 -32.87 -40.56
C ALA A 9 -34.34 -32.51 -39.21
N VAL A 10 -33.35 -33.30 -38.76
CA VAL A 10 -32.60 -33.03 -37.52
C VAL A 10 -31.70 -31.79 -37.67
N LEU A 11 -31.08 -31.59 -38.85
CA LEU A 11 -30.27 -30.40 -39.11
C LEU A 11 -31.11 -29.12 -39.14
N PHE A 12 -32.33 -29.17 -39.69
CA PHE A 12 -33.26 -28.02 -39.69
C PHE A 12 -33.81 -27.70 -38.30
N ALA A 13 -34.04 -28.71 -37.45
CA ALA A 13 -34.51 -28.51 -36.08
C ALA A 13 -33.47 -27.86 -35.14
N LEU A 14 -32.18 -28.00 -35.43
CA LEU A 14 -31.10 -27.35 -34.68
C LEU A 14 -30.88 -25.87 -35.05
N LEU A 15 -31.35 -25.43 -36.23
CA LEU A 15 -31.16 -24.06 -36.72
C LEU A 15 -32.23 -23.06 -36.25
N THR A 16 -33.34 -23.52 -35.67
CA THR A 16 -34.45 -22.64 -35.26
C THR A 16 -34.41 -22.24 -33.78
N VAL A 17 -33.51 -22.82 -32.96
CA VAL A 17 -33.43 -22.53 -31.51
C VAL A 17 -32.55 -21.32 -31.19
N THR A 18 -31.78 -20.79 -32.15
CA THR A 18 -30.82 -19.69 -31.88
C THR A 18 -31.39 -18.27 -32.05
N GLN A 19 -32.66 -18.10 -32.43
CA GLN A 19 -33.23 -16.77 -32.68
C GLN A 19 -34.06 -16.17 -31.54
N ALA A 20 -34.23 -16.86 -30.40
CA ALA A 20 -35.15 -16.42 -29.34
C ALA A 20 -34.52 -15.61 -28.18
N CYS A 21 -33.24 -15.23 -28.26
CA CYS A 21 -32.63 -14.35 -27.25
C CYS A 21 -31.77 -13.25 -27.89
N ARG A 22 -32.40 -12.38 -28.70
CA ARG A 22 -31.83 -11.04 -28.90
C ARG A 22 -32.07 -10.22 -27.63
N ILE A 23 -31.16 -10.35 -26.67
CA ILE A 23 -31.05 -9.41 -25.55
C ILE A 23 -30.73 -8.06 -26.20
N ARG A 24 -31.72 -7.17 -26.28
CA ARG A 24 -31.46 -5.76 -26.57
C ARG A 24 -30.70 -5.23 -25.37
N ILE A 25 -29.38 -5.15 -25.48
CA ILE A 25 -28.58 -4.33 -24.59
C ILE A 25 -28.87 -2.89 -25.02
N THR A 26 -29.86 -2.25 -24.39
CA THR A 26 -29.92 -0.79 -24.40
C THR A 26 -28.70 -0.31 -23.60
N PRO A 27 -27.74 0.39 -24.22
CA PRO A 27 -26.67 0.98 -23.46
C PRO A 27 -27.31 1.91 -22.43
N LEU A 28 -26.96 1.71 -21.16
CA LEU A 28 -27.29 2.67 -20.12
C LEU A 28 -26.72 4.02 -20.59
N PRO A 29 -27.45 5.13 -20.42
CA PRO A 29 -26.83 6.44 -20.61
C PRO A 29 -25.56 6.47 -19.77
N PRO A 30 -24.47 7.08 -20.28
CA PRO A 30 -23.24 7.20 -19.50
C PRO A 30 -23.61 7.77 -18.12
N PRO A 31 -22.97 7.29 -17.05
CA PRO A 31 -23.21 7.86 -15.73
C PRO A 31 -23.11 9.38 -15.84
N ASN A 32 -24.19 10.08 -15.49
CA ASN A 32 -24.13 11.49 -15.13
C ASN A 32 -23.49 11.59 -13.75
N ASP A 33 -22.37 10.89 -13.56
CA ASP A 33 -21.51 11.18 -12.44
C ASP A 33 -21.09 12.63 -12.68
N PRO A 34 -21.42 13.57 -11.77
CA PRO A 34 -20.84 14.90 -11.85
C PRO A 34 -19.34 14.69 -12.03
N PRO A 35 -18.66 15.50 -12.87
CA PRO A 35 -17.22 15.35 -13.09
C PRO A 35 -16.62 15.19 -11.71
N SER A 36 -16.01 14.02 -11.45
CA SER A 36 -15.42 13.78 -10.15
C SER A 36 -14.54 14.99 -9.96
N THR A 37 -14.89 15.84 -9.00
CA THR A 37 -13.95 16.82 -8.51
C THR A 37 -12.86 15.95 -7.96
N GLN A 38 -11.88 15.63 -8.82
CA GLN A 38 -10.53 15.30 -8.43
C GLN A 38 -10.22 16.46 -7.53
N THR A 39 -10.47 16.24 -6.24
CA THR A 39 -10.13 17.18 -5.22
C THR A 39 -8.63 17.07 -5.30
N THR A 40 -8.01 17.98 -6.06
CA THR A 40 -6.57 18.11 -6.22
C THR A 40 -6.06 18.51 -4.86
N CYS A 41 -6.07 17.54 -3.95
CA CYS A 41 -5.66 17.74 -2.60
C CYS A 41 -4.15 17.83 -2.68
N GLN A 42 -3.67 19.06 -2.61
CA GLN A 42 -2.26 19.34 -2.52
C GLN A 42 -1.84 18.97 -1.10
N ALA A 43 -1.22 17.80 -0.96
CA ALA A 43 -0.77 17.34 0.35
C ALA A 43 0.24 18.34 0.92
N PRO A 44 0.16 18.66 2.23
CA PRO A 44 1.19 19.44 2.87
C PRO A 44 2.52 18.67 2.87
N PRO A 45 3.65 19.34 3.14
CA PRO A 45 4.94 18.68 3.31
C PRO A 45 4.87 17.53 4.33
N ILE A 46 5.68 16.48 4.14
CA ILE A 46 5.58 15.25 4.96
C ILE A 46 5.75 15.53 6.46
N GLU A 47 6.57 16.52 6.81
CA GLU A 47 6.81 17.02 8.17
C GLU A 47 5.49 17.38 8.88
N GLN A 48 4.52 17.88 8.12
CA GLN A 48 3.20 18.26 8.63
C GLN A 48 2.16 17.15 8.38
N ASN A 49 2.21 16.52 7.20
CA ASN A 49 1.18 15.55 6.82
C ASN A 49 1.20 14.31 7.70
N ILE A 50 2.39 13.81 8.08
CA ILE A 50 2.53 12.56 8.82
C ILE A 50 1.89 12.61 10.22
N ILE A 51 1.79 13.79 10.83
CA ILE A 51 1.29 13.97 12.20
C ILE A 51 -0.17 13.57 12.30
N GLY A 52 -0.47 12.67 13.23
CA GLY A 52 -1.81 12.15 13.49
C GLY A 52 -1.84 10.63 13.53
N THR A 53 -3.04 10.09 13.70
CA THR A 53 -3.30 8.64 13.69
C THR A 53 -3.64 8.18 12.29
N TRP A 54 -3.06 7.06 11.88
CA TRP A 54 -3.20 6.46 10.56
C TRP A 54 -3.56 4.99 10.69
N ARG A 55 -4.39 4.49 9.77
CA ARG A 55 -4.49 3.05 9.52
C ARG A 55 -3.31 2.64 8.64
N PHE A 56 -2.59 1.61 9.03
CA PHE A 56 -1.48 1.11 8.23
C PHE A 56 -1.79 -0.24 7.57
N GLU A 57 -1.13 -0.51 6.45
CA GLU A 57 -0.97 -1.82 5.85
C GLU A 57 0.51 -2.04 5.54
N SER A 58 1.12 -3.10 6.08
CA SER A 58 2.54 -3.39 5.87
C SER A 58 2.78 -4.24 4.63
N ASN A 59 3.72 -3.83 3.81
CA ASN A 59 4.21 -4.59 2.66
C ASN A 59 5.52 -5.29 3.06
N ARG A 60 5.44 -6.54 3.54
CA ARG A 60 6.61 -7.36 3.90
C ARG A 60 6.99 -8.32 2.78
N SER A 61 8.29 -8.50 2.56
CA SER A 61 8.86 -9.59 1.76
C SER A 61 9.51 -10.62 2.69
N PRO A 62 9.16 -11.93 2.60
CA PRO A 62 8.33 -12.55 1.58
C PRO A 62 6.82 -12.25 1.72
N PRO A 63 6.06 -12.29 0.59
CA PRO A 63 4.62 -12.04 0.59
C PRO A 63 3.89 -13.02 1.50
N GLY A 64 2.94 -12.51 2.30
CA GLY A 64 2.10 -13.33 3.20
C GLY A 64 2.08 -12.90 4.67
N THR A 65 2.87 -11.89 5.07
CA THR A 65 2.84 -11.31 6.43
C THR A 65 2.42 -9.85 6.44
N THR A 66 1.36 -9.54 5.68
CA THR A 66 0.72 -8.23 5.74
C THR A 66 0.11 -8.02 7.10
N ARG A 67 0.45 -6.92 7.74
CA ARG A 67 -0.14 -6.47 8.99
C ARG A 67 -0.96 -5.24 8.73
N THR A 68 -2.05 -5.13 9.46
CA THR A 68 -2.88 -3.94 9.47
C THR A 68 -3.11 -3.53 10.90
N GLY A 69 -3.34 -2.24 11.09
CA GLY A 69 -3.54 -1.68 12.42
C GLY A 69 -3.50 -0.17 12.37
N THR A 70 -3.20 0.43 13.51
CA THR A 70 -3.10 1.85 13.71
C THR A 70 -1.72 2.24 14.23
N VAL A 71 -1.26 3.40 13.77
CA VAL A 71 -0.03 4.03 14.25
C VAL A 71 -0.28 5.52 14.35
N THR A 72 0.29 6.17 15.37
CA THR A 72 0.20 7.61 15.56
C THR A 72 1.58 8.24 15.56
N PHE A 73 1.77 9.24 14.71
CA PHE A 73 2.97 10.08 14.69
C PHE A 73 2.63 11.39 15.39
N THR A 74 3.34 11.69 16.47
CA THR A 74 3.09 12.87 17.30
C THR A 74 3.92 14.06 16.83
N ALA A 75 3.45 15.29 17.09
CA ALA A 75 4.20 16.49 16.75
C ALA A 75 5.55 16.63 17.50
N GLN A 76 5.79 15.81 18.53
CA GLN A 76 7.03 15.72 19.30
C GLN A 76 7.97 14.62 18.75
N ASN A 77 7.75 14.15 17.52
CA ASN A 77 8.55 13.13 16.86
C ASN A 77 8.49 11.73 17.49
N HIS A 78 7.56 11.46 18.41
CA HIS A 78 7.33 10.10 18.94
C HIS A 78 6.30 9.33 18.09
N ILE A 79 6.42 8.00 18.12
CA ILE A 79 5.51 7.05 17.48
C ILE A 79 4.78 6.24 18.56
N ILE A 80 3.45 6.27 18.51
CA ILE A 80 2.59 5.38 19.29
C ILE A 80 2.12 4.26 18.35
N ASP A 81 2.59 3.04 18.59
CA ASP A 81 2.43 1.90 17.68
C ASP A 81 1.86 0.69 18.44
N PRO A 82 0.57 0.70 18.79
CA PRO A 82 -0.07 -0.36 19.57
C PRO A 82 -0.17 -1.67 18.79
N ASP A 83 -0.38 -1.58 17.47
CA ASP A 83 -0.54 -2.73 16.57
C ASP A 83 0.79 -3.21 15.97
N SER A 84 1.90 -2.70 16.49
CA SER A 84 3.26 -3.18 16.24
C SER A 84 3.67 -3.21 14.76
N LEU A 85 3.44 -2.12 14.04
CA LEU A 85 4.04 -1.87 12.72
C LEU A 85 5.58 -2.04 12.77
N PHE A 86 6.21 -1.46 13.80
CA PHE A 86 7.65 -1.55 14.09
C PHE A 86 7.88 -2.51 15.27
N GLU A 87 7.69 -3.79 15.00
CA GLU A 87 7.70 -4.84 16.03
C GLU A 87 9.03 -5.02 16.79
N ASN A 88 8.89 -5.51 18.03
CA ASN A 88 9.96 -6.17 18.76
C ASN A 88 10.29 -7.48 18.05
N ARG A 89 11.45 -7.56 17.41
CA ARG A 89 12.01 -8.86 17.03
C ARG A 89 12.78 -9.40 18.23
N ILE A 90 12.68 -10.71 18.50
CA ILE A 90 13.39 -11.37 19.61
C ILE A 90 14.90 -11.06 19.56
N GLU A 91 15.46 -10.97 18.35
CA GLU A 91 16.85 -10.61 18.08
C GLU A 91 17.22 -9.15 18.42
N LEU A 92 16.25 -8.23 18.50
CA LEU A 92 16.47 -6.81 18.79
C LEU A 92 16.30 -6.47 20.27
N GLY A 93 15.68 -7.34 21.07
CA GLY A 93 15.32 -7.02 22.46
C GLY A 93 14.06 -6.14 22.57
N LYS A 94 13.79 -5.63 23.77
CA LYS A 94 12.58 -4.84 24.05
C LYS A 94 12.76 -3.40 23.58
N ILE A 95 11.94 -2.96 22.62
CA ILE A 95 11.80 -1.55 22.24
C ILE A 95 11.09 -0.81 23.37
N VAL A 96 11.69 0.29 23.82
CA VAL A 96 11.18 1.15 24.90
C VAL A 96 10.71 2.51 24.41
N ASP A 97 11.21 2.97 23.27
CA ASP A 97 10.79 4.20 22.62
C ASP A 97 10.93 4.10 21.10
N LYS A 98 10.10 4.86 20.39
CA LYS A 98 10.06 4.93 18.93
C LYS A 98 9.93 6.37 18.53
N ILE A 99 10.90 6.87 17.76
CA ILE A 99 10.87 8.24 17.24
C ILE A 99 11.00 8.25 15.73
N TYR A 100 10.59 9.34 15.10
CA TYR A 100 10.73 9.55 13.66
C TYR A 100 11.38 10.90 13.34
N SER A 101 11.96 11.00 12.14
CA SER A 101 12.47 12.24 11.58
C SER A 101 12.19 12.29 10.07
N THR A 102 11.82 13.45 9.56
CA THR A 102 11.48 13.71 8.15
C THR A 102 12.54 14.54 7.42
N ASP A 103 13.50 15.11 8.14
CA ASP A 103 14.47 16.09 7.62
C ASP A 103 15.93 15.63 7.72
N GLU A 104 16.13 14.33 7.94
CA GLU A 104 17.47 13.75 7.97
C GLU A 104 18.05 13.65 6.57
N THR A 105 19.23 14.21 6.35
CA THR A 105 19.96 14.03 5.09
C THR A 105 20.83 12.79 5.22
N ASN A 106 20.56 11.78 4.41
CA ASN A 106 21.43 10.62 4.29
C ASN A 106 22.67 10.99 3.48
N SER A 107 23.73 11.42 4.18
CA SER A 107 25.03 11.77 3.61
C SER A 107 25.95 10.56 3.43
N SER A 108 25.66 9.46 4.13
CA SER A 108 26.45 8.22 4.14
C SER A 108 25.99 7.18 3.12
N GLY A 109 24.93 7.45 2.36
CA GLY A 109 24.51 6.62 1.22
C GLY A 109 23.97 5.25 1.61
N PHE A 110 23.13 5.14 2.66
CA PHE A 110 22.37 3.90 2.90
C PHE A 110 21.68 3.46 1.59
N GLY A 111 22.09 2.29 1.06
CA GLY A 111 21.54 1.75 -0.17
C GLY A 111 21.86 2.54 -1.45
N GLY A 112 22.86 3.45 -1.43
CA GLY A 112 23.19 4.30 -2.57
C GLY A 112 22.23 5.48 -2.79
N TYR A 113 21.30 5.72 -1.87
CA TYR A 113 20.40 6.87 -1.91
C TYR A 113 21.01 8.07 -1.21
N THR A 114 21.08 9.21 -1.91
CA THR A 114 21.48 10.51 -1.35
C THR A 114 20.28 11.45 -1.40
N GLY A 115 19.83 11.94 -0.24
CA GLY A 115 18.67 12.82 -0.15
C GLY A 115 18.06 12.87 1.25
N LYS A 116 16.93 13.56 1.36
CA LYS A 116 16.11 13.56 2.59
C LYS A 116 15.50 12.17 2.81
N VAL A 117 15.60 11.66 4.03
CA VAL A 117 15.04 10.37 4.41
C VAL A 117 14.00 10.53 5.51
N PHE A 118 12.99 9.66 5.46
CA PHE A 118 12.11 9.42 6.60
C PHE A 118 12.79 8.38 7.48
N ARG A 119 13.31 8.78 8.64
CA ARG A 119 14.02 7.90 9.56
C ARG A 119 13.09 7.49 10.69
N VAL A 120 13.10 6.20 11.05
CA VAL A 120 12.49 5.70 12.28
C VAL A 120 13.59 5.13 13.16
N ASP A 121 13.69 5.61 14.40
CA ASP A 121 14.66 5.10 15.37
C ASP A 121 13.93 4.34 16.47
N LEU A 122 14.33 3.09 16.67
CA LEU A 122 13.79 2.20 17.70
C LEU A 122 14.81 2.10 18.85
N MET A 123 14.50 2.69 19.99
CA MET A 123 15.37 2.62 21.17
C MET A 123 15.12 1.31 21.92
N LEU A 124 16.20 0.59 22.21
CA LEU A 124 16.15 -0.72 22.87
C LEU A 124 16.46 -0.58 24.36
N SER A 125 15.86 -1.43 25.21
CA SER A 125 16.11 -1.41 26.65
C SER A 125 17.55 -1.76 27.02
N THR A 126 18.26 -2.49 26.16
CA THR A 126 19.59 -3.07 26.43
C THR A 126 20.74 -2.21 25.91
N THR A 127 20.50 -1.25 25.02
CA THR A 127 21.55 -0.45 24.38
C THR A 127 21.09 0.99 24.14
N ARG A 128 22.00 1.97 24.34
CA ARG A 128 21.79 3.36 23.89
C ARG A 128 21.79 3.48 22.36
N ALA A 129 22.39 2.52 21.65
CA ALA A 129 22.32 2.45 20.20
C ALA A 129 20.97 1.82 19.80
N GLY A 130 20.11 2.64 19.20
CA GLY A 130 18.84 2.20 18.64
C GLY A 130 18.99 1.53 17.28
N VAL A 131 17.94 0.83 16.84
CA VAL A 131 17.86 0.32 15.48
C VAL A 131 17.34 1.43 14.59
N ILE A 132 18.13 1.83 13.59
CA ILE A 132 17.75 2.85 12.62
C ILE A 132 17.08 2.16 11.44
N TRP A 133 15.88 2.60 11.11
CA TRP A 133 15.12 2.20 9.93
C TRP A 133 15.11 3.37 8.96
N PRO A 134 16.09 3.44 8.04
CA PRO A 134 16.08 4.45 7.01
C PRO A 134 14.98 4.12 6.00
N CYS A 135 14.09 5.07 5.75
CA CYS A 135 13.00 4.94 4.79
C CYS A 135 12.98 6.14 3.82
N TYR A 136 12.26 5.98 2.73
CA TYR A 136 11.89 7.09 1.85
C TYR A 136 10.37 7.14 1.67
N VAL A 137 9.87 8.36 1.44
CA VAL A 137 8.46 8.62 1.17
C VAL A 137 8.26 8.48 -0.34
N ALA A 138 7.57 7.43 -0.76
CA ALA A 138 7.28 7.18 -2.17
C ALA A 138 6.06 7.94 -2.68
N SER A 139 5.07 8.16 -1.81
CA SER A 139 3.91 9.02 -2.08
C SER A 139 3.50 9.75 -0.81
N ASN A 140 3.11 11.01 -0.96
CA ASN A 140 2.58 11.88 0.09
C ASN A 140 1.32 12.57 -0.43
N GLU A 141 0.18 11.90 -0.26
CA GLU A 141 -1.15 12.41 -0.59
C GLU A 141 -1.88 12.78 0.72
N CYS A 142 -2.94 13.59 0.64
CA CYS A 142 -3.61 14.08 1.85
C CYS A 142 -4.16 12.98 2.78
N ASN A 143 -4.66 11.89 2.20
CA ASN A 143 -5.23 10.77 2.96
C ASN A 143 -4.45 9.47 2.75
N LYS A 144 -3.27 9.54 2.12
CA LYS A 144 -2.46 8.37 1.83
C LYS A 144 -0.98 8.70 1.80
N ILE A 145 -0.19 7.98 2.59
CA ILE A 145 1.27 8.09 2.57
C ILE A 145 1.85 6.70 2.32
N VAL A 146 2.79 6.57 1.40
CA VAL A 146 3.47 5.30 1.10
C VAL A 146 4.93 5.44 1.46
N ILE A 147 5.42 4.58 2.36
CA ILE A 147 6.78 4.62 2.88
C ILE A 147 7.44 3.26 2.64
N TYR A 148 8.67 3.28 2.12
CA TYR A 148 9.47 2.07 1.94
C TYR A 148 10.79 2.19 2.68
N GLN A 149 11.22 1.10 3.30
CA GLN A 149 12.56 0.99 3.87
C GLN A 149 13.58 1.04 2.74
N LEU A 150 14.62 1.84 2.91
CA LEU A 150 15.79 1.79 2.05
C LEU A 150 16.49 0.45 2.26
N GLY A 151 16.59 -0.34 1.19
CA GLY A 151 17.37 -1.58 1.20
C GLY A 151 18.87 -1.28 1.31
N SER A 152 19.69 -2.31 1.59
CA SER A 152 21.12 -2.19 1.35
C SER A 152 21.39 -2.22 -0.17
N TYR A 153 22.58 -1.78 -0.60
CA TYR A 153 22.95 -1.60 -2.01
C TYR A 153 22.70 -2.83 -2.91
N ASN A 154 22.54 -4.03 -2.32
CA ASN A 154 22.31 -5.30 -3.03
C ASN A 154 20.91 -5.92 -2.78
N HIS A 155 19.98 -5.18 -2.18
CA HIS A 155 18.66 -5.68 -1.82
C HIS A 155 17.57 -4.68 -2.16
N SER A 156 16.60 -5.11 -2.98
CA SER A 156 15.34 -4.38 -3.16
C SER A 156 14.67 -4.10 -1.81
N PRO A 157 13.91 -3.00 -1.66
CA PRO A 157 13.15 -2.70 -0.45
C PRO A 157 12.37 -3.93 0.01
N LYS A 158 12.75 -4.50 1.16
CA LYS A 158 12.12 -5.73 1.68
C LYS A 158 10.90 -5.44 2.56
N TYR A 159 10.75 -4.19 2.97
CA TYR A 159 9.73 -3.75 3.92
C TYR A 159 9.24 -2.35 3.54
N GLY A 160 7.93 -2.16 3.56
CA GLY A 160 7.29 -0.85 3.45
C GLY A 160 5.92 -0.88 4.12
N PHE A 161 5.22 0.24 4.09
CA PHE A 161 3.86 0.35 4.59
C PHE A 161 3.12 1.51 3.93
N THR A 162 1.81 1.34 3.83
CA THR A 162 0.88 2.38 3.38
C THR A 162 0.09 2.87 4.59
N LEU A 163 -0.02 4.18 4.73
CA LEU A 163 -0.83 4.86 5.73
C LEU A 163 -2.07 5.42 5.05
N THR A 164 -3.24 5.27 5.68
CA THR A 164 -4.53 5.82 5.20
C THR A 164 -5.32 6.47 6.33
N ARG A 165 -6.03 7.56 6.01
CA ARG A 165 -7.00 8.25 6.89
C ARG A 165 -8.42 7.93 6.46
#